data_AF-A0A356PH36-F1
#
_entry.id   AF-A0A356PH36-F1
#
_cell.length_a   1.000
_cell.length_b   1.000
_cell.length_c   1.000
_cell.angle_alpha   90.00
_cell.angle_beta   90.00
_cell.angle_gamma   90.00
#
_symmetry.space_group_name_H-M   'P 1'
#
loop_
_entity.id
_entity.type
_entity.pdbx_description
1 polymer ?
#
loop_
_entity_poly.entity_id
_entity_poly.type
_entity_poly.pdbx_seq_one_letter_code
_entity_poly.pdbx_strand_id
1 'polypeptide(L)'
;ETIPQLNELIKERLFLDETLFFKNLEEDQKKSNVKKLQSIVIAGGLICTLLVITIISSRVQIKDYRMVAEQQITKANTSSQAYELLASGKTDQGIAKLKETNPSGAKLAEAYFISKQYDNAINIESDYANKVVSKLYESKEENKILGLKTQNKYIDVEKHILSYDRNSLLVDKEFVQDKEQLARAGQAFLKNHDIATAKEINLKLNNEPLKQAIQDAENSLAAITLAAKATPS
;
A
#
# COMPACT_ATOMS: atom_id res chain seq x y z
N GLU A 1 33.66 13.16 20.20
CA GLU A 1 32.33 12.71 20.66
C GLU A 1 31.99 11.43 19.91
N THR A 2 31.66 10.40 20.65
CA THR A 2 31.91 9.01 20.27
C THR A 2 30.64 8.34 19.72
N ILE A 3 30.81 7.76 18.53
CA ILE A 3 29.97 6.78 17.80
C ILE A 3 28.97 5.95 18.66
N PRO A 4 29.30 5.45 19.87
CA PRO A 4 28.36 4.83 20.80
C PRO A 4 27.09 5.63 21.13
N GLN A 5 27.16 6.95 21.26
CA GLN A 5 25.98 7.78 21.61
C GLN A 5 25.01 7.92 20.43
N LEU A 6 25.52 7.91 19.20
CA LEU A 6 24.71 7.95 17.98
C LEU A 6 24.00 6.61 17.75
N ASN A 7 24.66 5.49 18.06
CA ASN A 7 24.06 4.16 17.97
C ASN A 7 22.97 3.91 19.03
N GLU A 8 23.07 4.57 20.18
CA GLU A 8 22.03 4.50 21.22
C GLU A 8 20.79 5.29 20.80
N LEU A 9 20.98 6.49 20.24
CA LEU A 9 19.90 7.33 19.68
C LEU A 9 19.20 6.70 18.47
N ILE A 10 19.93 5.97 17.62
CA ILE A 10 19.37 5.25 16.47
C ILE A 10 18.52 4.06 16.97
N LYS A 11 19.02 3.29 17.95
CA LYS A 11 18.27 2.18 18.55
C LYS A 11 17.01 2.66 19.28
N GLU A 12 17.10 3.78 19.97
CA GLU A 12 15.96 4.41 20.65
C GLU A 12 14.89 4.87 19.64
N ARG A 13 15.30 5.48 18.52
CA ARG A 13 14.36 5.86 17.44
C ARG A 13 13.75 4.68 16.69
N LEU A 14 14.52 3.63 16.45
CA LEU A 14 14.02 2.44 15.74
C LEU A 14 13.02 1.64 16.58
N PHE A 15 13.26 1.56 17.89
CA PHE A 15 12.33 0.94 18.83
C PHE A 15 11.01 1.73 18.94
N LEU A 16 11.08 3.06 18.77
CA LEU A 16 9.93 3.96 18.70
C LEU A 16 9.13 3.78 17.40
N ASP A 17 9.77 3.61 16.25
CA ASP A 17 9.08 3.38 14.96
C ASP A 17 8.41 1.99 14.89
N GLU A 18 9.04 0.94 15.44
CA GLU A 18 8.46 -0.41 15.46
C GLU A 18 7.22 -0.50 16.35
N THR A 19 7.21 0.20 17.50
CA THR A 19 6.05 0.20 18.41
C THR A 19 4.89 1.07 17.89
N LEU A 20 5.16 2.10 17.10
CA LEU A 20 4.16 2.90 16.38
C LEU A 20 3.52 2.12 15.22
N PHE A 21 4.30 1.31 14.51
CA PHE A 21 3.83 0.49 13.42
C PHE A 21 2.82 -0.59 13.87
N PHE A 22 3.01 -1.20 15.06
CA PHE A 22 2.12 -2.23 15.58
C PHE A 22 0.88 -1.71 16.33
N LYS A 23 0.93 -0.49 16.88
CA LYS A 23 -0.26 0.13 17.49
C LYS A 23 -1.31 0.58 16.45
N ASN A 24 -0.87 0.93 15.23
CA ASN A 24 -1.77 1.30 14.12
C ASN A 24 -2.45 0.09 13.46
N LEU A 25 -1.85 -1.10 13.55
CA LEU A 25 -2.47 -2.32 13.02
C LEU A 25 -3.55 -2.91 13.95
N GLU A 26 -3.54 -2.56 15.24
CA GLU A 26 -4.53 -3.08 16.21
C GLU A 26 -5.76 -2.16 16.42
N GLU A 27 -5.69 -0.86 16.09
CA GLU A 27 -6.86 0.04 16.16
C GLU A 27 -7.73 0.05 14.88
N ASP A 28 -7.22 -0.37 13.72
CA ASP A 28 -8.02 -0.50 12.49
C ASP A 28 -8.90 -1.76 12.43
N GLN A 29 -8.74 -2.71 13.36
CA GLN A 29 -9.62 -3.88 13.49
C GLN A 29 -10.73 -3.75 14.54
N LYS A 30 -10.86 -2.61 15.23
CA LYS A 30 -11.98 -2.38 16.17
C LYS A 30 -12.60 -0.99 16.03
N LYS A 31 -13.39 -0.82 14.96
CA LYS A 31 -14.65 -0.03 15.02
C LYS A 31 -15.54 -0.28 13.79
N SER A 32 -16.26 -1.40 13.79
CA SER A 32 -17.60 -1.34 13.23
C SER A 32 -18.46 -0.52 14.20
N ASN A 33 -18.98 0.59 13.70
CA ASN A 33 -19.97 1.47 14.31
C ASN A 33 -19.42 2.34 15.46
N VAL A 34 -19.20 3.64 15.22
CA VAL A 34 -20.19 4.71 15.43
C VAL A 34 -19.52 6.06 15.10
N LYS A 35 -20.24 6.86 14.32
CA LYS A 35 -19.99 8.24 13.87
C LYS A 35 -19.38 9.17 14.92
N LYS A 36 -18.40 10.01 14.52
CA LYS A 36 -18.37 11.51 14.60
C LYS A 36 -16.99 12.11 14.91
N LEU A 37 -16.70 13.19 14.15
CA LEU A 37 -15.94 14.41 14.50
C LEU A 37 -14.42 14.27 14.72
N GLN A 38 -13.60 14.63 13.72
CA GLN A 38 -13.06 15.97 13.43
C GLN A 38 -11.83 16.38 14.29
N SER A 39 -10.68 16.41 13.60
CA SER A 39 -9.65 17.48 13.60
C SER A 39 -8.40 17.38 14.50
N ILE A 40 -7.25 17.60 13.83
CA ILE A 40 -6.01 18.30 14.24
C ILE A 40 -4.84 17.47 14.82
N VAL A 41 -3.88 17.24 13.93
CA VAL A 41 -2.40 17.38 14.02
C VAL A 41 -1.83 17.84 15.39
N ILE A 42 -0.82 17.14 15.89
CA ILE A 42 0.59 17.62 16.09
C ILE A 42 1.33 16.63 17.01
N ALA A 43 2.44 16.15 16.44
CA ALA A 43 3.72 15.74 17.02
C ALA A 43 3.87 15.57 18.54
N GLY A 44 4.47 14.41 18.88
CA GLY A 44 5.49 14.33 19.92
C GLY A 44 4.99 13.90 21.31
N GLY A 45 5.56 12.80 21.80
CA GLY A 45 5.61 12.54 23.24
C GLY A 45 5.24 11.13 23.67
N LEU A 46 6.26 10.33 24.01
CA LEU A 46 6.49 9.81 25.38
C LEU A 46 5.27 9.27 26.17
N ILE A 47 5.27 7.95 26.48
CA ILE A 47 5.42 7.39 27.85
C ILE A 47 4.73 6.03 28.05
N CYS A 48 5.54 5.08 28.54
CA CYS A 48 5.20 3.86 29.25
C CYS A 48 4.55 4.15 30.62
N THR A 49 3.43 3.49 30.97
CA THR A 49 3.13 3.16 32.37
C THR A 49 2.17 1.97 32.44
N LEU A 50 2.68 0.76 32.69
CA LEU A 50 2.03 -0.21 33.56
C LEU A 50 3.11 -1.19 34.07
N LEU A 51 3.55 -0.95 35.31
CA LEU A 51 4.54 -1.75 36.02
C LEU A 51 4.12 -1.94 37.49
N VAL A 52 4.04 -3.21 37.89
CA VAL A 52 4.23 -3.83 39.25
C VAL A 52 3.15 -3.50 40.31
N ILE A 53 2.50 -4.42 41.04
CA ILE A 53 3.01 -5.40 42.01
C ILE A 53 1.91 -6.43 42.35
N THR A 54 2.23 -7.72 42.26
CA THR A 54 1.91 -8.70 43.34
C THR A 54 2.91 -9.84 43.26
N ILE A 55 3.85 -9.81 44.21
CA ILE A 55 4.96 -10.74 44.38
C ILE A 55 4.49 -11.90 45.27
N ILE A 56 5.19 -13.04 45.20
CA ILE A 56 5.25 -14.17 46.15
C ILE A 56 4.50 -15.43 45.67
N SER A 57 5.10 -16.15 44.71
CA SER A 57 5.04 -17.64 44.54
C SER A 57 5.94 -18.16 43.38
N SER A 58 6.65 -17.30 42.65
CA SER A 58 7.05 -17.56 41.26
C SER A 58 8.48 -18.08 41.01
N ARG A 59 9.15 -18.79 41.93
CA ARG A 59 10.55 -19.22 41.67
C ARG A 59 10.71 -20.24 40.53
N VAL A 60 9.66 -20.97 40.16
CA VAL A 60 9.68 -21.92 39.03
C VAL A 60 9.22 -21.28 37.70
N GLN A 61 8.36 -20.26 37.74
CA GLN A 61 7.85 -19.58 36.52
C GLN A 61 8.73 -18.41 36.03
N ILE A 62 9.67 -17.91 36.85
CA ILE A 62 10.55 -16.77 36.50
C ILE A 62 11.57 -17.11 35.40
N LYS A 63 12.06 -18.36 35.33
CA LYS A 63 13.03 -18.76 34.29
C LYS A 63 12.39 -18.74 32.90
N ASP A 64 11.18 -19.25 32.80
CA ASP A 64 10.43 -19.26 31.54
C ASP A 64 10.04 -17.84 31.13
N TYR A 65 9.64 -16.99 32.09
CA TYR A 65 9.33 -15.58 31.80
C TYR A 65 10.55 -14.78 31.32
N ARG A 66 11.72 -14.95 31.94
CA ARG A 66 12.97 -14.28 31.52
C ARG A 66 13.42 -14.75 30.15
N MET A 67 13.37 -16.05 29.89
CA MET A 67 13.72 -16.63 28.60
C MET A 67 12.79 -16.14 27.48
N VAL A 68 11.49 -16.08 27.72
CA VAL A 68 10.52 -15.53 26.77
C VAL A 68 10.75 -14.03 26.54
N ALA A 69 11.04 -13.26 27.58
CA ALA A 69 11.34 -11.84 27.46
C ALA A 69 12.66 -11.59 26.69
N GLU A 70 13.72 -12.34 26.97
CA GLU A 70 15.00 -12.27 26.25
C GLU A 70 14.85 -12.65 24.78
N GLN A 71 14.03 -13.67 24.47
CA GLN A 71 13.70 -14.03 23.10
C GLN A 71 12.94 -12.91 22.37
N GLN A 72 11.99 -12.25 23.03
CA GLN A 72 11.26 -11.13 22.44
C GLN A 72 12.16 -9.92 22.19
N ILE A 73 13.04 -9.58 23.13
CA ILE A 73 14.05 -8.51 22.96
C ILE A 73 14.99 -8.84 21.81
N THR A 74 15.44 -10.09 21.71
CA THR A 74 16.31 -10.55 20.62
C THR A 74 15.62 -10.45 19.27
N LYS A 75 14.35 -10.86 19.19
CA LYS A 75 13.53 -10.71 17.97
C LYS A 75 13.34 -9.25 17.58
N ALA A 76 13.00 -8.38 18.53
CA ALA A 76 12.86 -6.94 18.28
C ALA A 76 14.17 -6.32 17.78
N ASN A 77 15.29 -6.59 18.45
CA ASN A 77 16.62 -6.11 18.01
C ASN A 77 16.97 -6.61 16.61
N THR A 78 16.60 -7.84 16.27
CA THR A 78 16.85 -8.44 14.96
C THR A 78 15.98 -7.79 13.88
N SER A 79 14.69 -7.55 14.14
CA SER A 79 13.81 -6.81 13.24
C SER A 79 14.30 -5.37 13.04
N SER A 80 14.71 -4.69 14.10
CA SER A 80 15.27 -3.35 14.05
C SER A 80 16.51 -3.30 13.13
N GLN A 81 17.47 -4.20 13.32
CA GLN A 81 18.62 -4.32 12.42
C GLN A 81 18.21 -4.61 10.97
N ALA A 82 17.18 -5.44 10.78
CA ALA A 82 16.66 -5.70 9.44
C ALA A 82 16.16 -4.41 8.78
N TYR A 83 15.35 -3.59 9.46
CA TYR A 83 14.84 -2.34 8.91
C TYR A 83 15.94 -1.28 8.68
N GLU A 84 16.97 -1.22 9.51
CA GLU A 84 18.16 -0.39 9.23
C GLU A 84 18.87 -0.80 7.94
N LEU A 85 19.00 -2.12 7.71
CA LEU A 85 19.59 -2.65 6.48
C LEU A 85 18.70 -2.32 5.26
N LEU A 86 17.37 -2.43 5.39
CA LEU A 86 16.44 -2.03 4.32
C LEU A 86 16.54 -0.53 4.01
N ALA A 87 16.54 0.32 5.04
CA ALA A 87 16.62 1.77 4.90
C ALA A 87 17.96 2.24 4.32
N SER A 88 19.05 1.51 4.59
CA SER A 88 20.38 1.78 4.04
C SER A 88 20.60 1.18 2.64
N GLY A 89 19.55 0.62 2.02
CA GLY A 89 19.61 0.04 0.67
C GLY A 89 20.25 -1.35 0.60
N LYS A 90 20.60 -1.95 1.75
CA LYS A 90 21.09 -3.34 1.86
C LYS A 90 19.93 -4.31 1.92
N THR A 91 19.08 -4.27 0.90
CA THR A 91 17.77 -4.94 0.91
C THR A 91 17.86 -6.43 1.17
N ASP A 92 18.70 -7.18 0.46
CA ASP A 92 18.78 -8.64 0.62
C ASP A 92 19.24 -9.04 2.03
N GLN A 93 20.17 -8.26 2.60
CA GLN A 93 20.64 -8.48 3.98
C GLN A 93 19.53 -8.17 4.99
N GLY A 94 18.78 -7.08 4.79
CA GLY A 94 17.66 -6.73 5.65
C GLY A 94 16.54 -7.77 5.61
N ILE A 95 16.17 -8.26 4.43
CA ILE A 95 15.15 -9.33 4.30
C ILE A 95 15.64 -10.64 4.92
N ALA A 96 16.89 -11.03 4.69
CA ALA A 96 17.46 -12.22 5.32
C ALA A 96 17.43 -12.11 6.85
N LYS A 97 17.82 -10.95 7.38
CA LYS A 97 17.81 -10.66 8.81
C LYS A 97 16.41 -10.69 9.40
N LEU A 98 15.42 -10.14 8.68
CA LEU A 98 14.02 -10.16 9.10
C LEU A 98 13.49 -11.60 9.21
N LYS A 99 13.83 -12.48 8.25
CA LYS A 99 13.39 -13.88 8.25
C LYS A 99 13.86 -14.68 9.47
N GLU A 100 14.98 -14.31 10.10
CA GLU A 100 15.45 -14.93 11.35
C GLU A 100 14.42 -14.81 12.50
N THR A 101 13.54 -13.80 12.43
CA THR A 101 12.51 -13.57 13.46
C THR A 101 11.25 -14.42 13.30
N ASN A 102 11.16 -15.19 12.19
CA ASN A 102 9.95 -15.85 11.72
C ASN A 102 8.76 -14.87 11.60
N PRO A 103 8.86 -13.84 10.73
CA PRO A 103 7.84 -12.82 10.58
C PRO A 103 6.57 -13.41 9.96
N SER A 104 5.42 -12.76 10.20
CA SER A 104 4.20 -13.10 9.44
C SER A 104 4.36 -12.76 7.95
N GLY A 105 3.55 -13.38 7.10
CA GLY A 105 3.47 -13.06 5.66
C GLY A 105 3.29 -11.56 5.43
N ALA A 106 2.32 -10.95 6.13
CA ALA A 106 2.08 -9.50 6.10
C ALA A 106 3.32 -8.64 6.42
N LYS A 107 4.12 -8.99 7.44
CA LYS A 107 5.33 -8.24 7.79
C LYS A 107 6.42 -8.42 6.72
N LEU A 108 6.55 -9.62 6.18
CA LEU A 108 7.52 -9.91 5.12
C LEU A 108 7.14 -9.23 3.80
N ALA A 109 5.85 -9.23 3.44
CA ALA A 109 5.33 -8.54 2.27
C ALA A 109 5.51 -7.01 2.37
N GLU A 110 5.28 -6.42 3.55
CA GLU A 110 5.55 -4.99 3.78
C GLU A 110 7.03 -4.67 3.59
N ALA A 111 7.93 -5.50 4.13
CA ALA A 111 9.36 -5.31 3.96
C ALA A 111 9.79 -5.37 2.48
N TYR A 112 9.22 -6.31 1.71
CA TYR A 112 9.41 -6.37 0.26
C TYR A 112 8.82 -5.13 -0.45
N PHE A 113 7.65 -4.66 -0.05
CA PHE A 113 6.99 -3.48 -0.61
C PHE A 113 7.80 -2.20 -0.40
N ILE A 114 8.23 -1.90 0.83
CA ILE A 114 9.07 -0.73 1.16
C ILE A 114 10.39 -0.77 0.38
N SER A 115 10.92 -1.98 0.17
CA SER A 115 12.14 -2.21 -0.61
C SER A 115 11.93 -2.21 -2.13
N LYS A 116 10.73 -1.86 -2.60
CA LYS A 116 10.34 -1.84 -4.02
C LYS A 116 10.44 -3.20 -4.73
N GLN A 117 10.49 -4.29 -3.98
CA GLN A 117 10.43 -5.67 -4.50
C GLN A 117 8.96 -6.09 -4.64
N TYR A 118 8.23 -5.41 -5.51
CA TYR A 118 6.77 -5.53 -5.61
C TYR A 118 6.29 -6.94 -5.98
N ASP A 119 7.02 -7.65 -6.86
CA ASP A 119 6.67 -9.03 -7.20
C ASP A 119 6.68 -9.93 -5.95
N ASN A 120 7.69 -9.78 -5.09
CA ASN A 120 7.80 -10.55 -3.86
C ASN A 120 6.73 -10.17 -2.85
N ALA A 121 6.39 -8.87 -2.74
CA ALA A 121 5.31 -8.43 -1.85
C ALA A 121 3.96 -9.08 -2.24
N ILE A 122 3.60 -9.03 -3.52
CA ILE A 122 2.33 -9.57 -4.04
C ILE A 122 2.31 -11.11 -3.97
N ASN A 123 3.43 -11.78 -4.23
CA ASN A 123 3.52 -13.23 -4.16
C ASN A 123 3.38 -13.77 -2.72
N ILE A 124 3.80 -12.99 -1.72
CA ILE A 124 3.65 -13.35 -0.30
C ILE A 124 2.23 -13.01 0.20
N GLU A 125 1.71 -11.84 -0.16
CA GLU A 125 0.36 -11.39 0.22
C GLU A 125 -0.32 -10.75 -1.00
N SER A 126 -1.32 -11.45 -1.59
CA SER A 126 -1.97 -11.02 -2.84
C SER A 126 -2.61 -9.64 -2.77
N ASP A 127 -3.06 -9.23 -1.59
CA ASP A 127 -3.74 -7.95 -1.35
C ASP A 127 -2.79 -6.75 -1.46
N TYR A 128 -1.48 -6.98 -1.49
CA TYR A 128 -0.50 -5.94 -1.81
C TYR A 128 -0.59 -5.48 -3.26
N ALA A 129 -1.29 -6.19 -4.15
CA ALA A 129 -1.47 -5.77 -5.53
C ALA A 129 -2.06 -4.35 -5.63
N ASN A 130 -3.11 -4.05 -4.86
CA ASN A 130 -3.68 -2.70 -4.82
C ASN A 130 -2.67 -1.69 -4.26
N LYS A 131 -2.02 -2.00 -3.12
CA LYS A 131 -1.00 -1.11 -2.52
C LYS A 131 0.13 -0.76 -3.49
N VAL A 132 0.64 -1.75 -4.22
CA VAL A 132 1.67 -1.57 -5.26
C VAL A 132 1.20 -0.66 -6.37
N VAL A 133 0.01 -0.92 -6.91
CA VAL A 133 -0.57 -0.12 -8.00
C VAL A 133 -0.77 1.32 -7.55
N SER A 134 -1.43 1.54 -6.42
CA SER A 134 -1.67 2.87 -5.85
C SER A 134 -0.36 3.63 -5.64
N LYS A 135 0.66 2.96 -5.07
CA LYS A 135 1.99 3.56 -4.90
C LYS A 135 2.66 3.97 -6.21
N LEU A 136 2.55 3.13 -7.24
CA LEU A 136 3.13 3.40 -8.55
C LEU A 136 2.43 4.57 -9.25
N TYR A 137 1.10 4.67 -9.17
CA TYR A 137 0.36 5.83 -9.67
C TYR A 137 0.69 7.11 -8.91
N GLU A 138 0.72 7.10 -7.59
CA GLU A 138 1.12 8.25 -6.76
C GLU A 138 2.53 8.75 -7.10
N SER A 139 3.43 7.82 -7.40
CA SER A 139 4.83 8.12 -7.73
C SER A 139 5.05 8.45 -9.21
N LYS A 140 4.00 8.45 -10.05
CA LYS A 140 4.08 8.60 -11.52
C LYS A 140 5.00 7.56 -12.18
N GLU A 141 5.02 6.36 -11.64
CA GLU A 141 5.78 5.21 -12.13
C GLU A 141 4.86 4.08 -12.61
N GLU A 142 3.61 4.39 -12.99
CA GLU A 142 2.57 3.43 -13.37
C GLU A 142 3.02 2.48 -14.50
N ASN A 143 3.87 2.94 -15.42
CA ASN A 143 4.43 2.09 -16.48
C ASN A 143 5.21 0.87 -15.95
N LYS A 144 5.71 0.91 -14.70
CA LYS A 144 6.38 -0.25 -14.08
C LYS A 144 5.42 -1.43 -13.84
N ILE A 145 4.11 -1.18 -13.76
CA ILE A 145 3.09 -2.23 -13.59
C ILE A 145 3.16 -3.24 -14.75
N LEU A 146 3.47 -2.77 -15.97
CA LEU A 146 3.63 -3.63 -17.15
C LEU A 146 4.76 -4.66 -17.00
N GLY A 147 5.78 -4.33 -16.20
CA GLY A 147 6.94 -5.19 -15.96
C GLY A 147 6.79 -6.17 -14.80
N LEU A 148 5.71 -6.08 -14.01
CA LEU A 148 5.47 -7.00 -12.89
C LEU A 148 5.21 -8.42 -13.39
N LYS A 149 5.84 -9.40 -12.76
CA LYS A 149 5.79 -10.82 -13.14
C LYS A 149 4.85 -11.64 -12.26
N THR A 150 4.05 -10.98 -11.43
CA THR A 150 3.07 -11.62 -10.56
C THR A 150 1.91 -12.21 -11.35
N GLN A 151 1.41 -13.35 -10.87
CA GLN A 151 0.15 -13.94 -11.33
C GLN A 151 -0.96 -13.42 -10.42
N ASN A 152 -1.45 -12.22 -10.69
CA ASN A 152 -2.47 -11.58 -9.88
C ASN A 152 -3.48 -10.86 -10.77
N LYS A 153 -4.76 -11.23 -10.64
CA LYS A 153 -5.84 -10.70 -11.48
C LYS A 153 -5.95 -9.17 -11.41
N TYR A 154 -5.72 -8.56 -10.24
CA TYR A 154 -5.75 -7.10 -10.11
C TYR A 154 -4.65 -6.44 -10.95
N ILE A 155 -3.44 -7.02 -10.94
CA ILE A 155 -2.32 -6.55 -11.77
C ILE A 155 -2.59 -6.76 -13.25
N ASP A 156 -3.19 -7.89 -13.64
CA ASP A 156 -3.51 -8.17 -15.04
C ASP A 156 -4.49 -7.14 -15.61
N VAL A 157 -5.53 -6.79 -14.85
CA VAL A 157 -6.45 -5.71 -15.23
C VAL A 157 -5.71 -4.38 -15.41
N GLU A 158 -4.83 -3.99 -14.47
CA GLU A 158 -4.05 -2.76 -14.62
C GLU A 158 -3.12 -2.79 -15.85
N LYS A 159 -2.56 -3.95 -16.19
CA LYS A 159 -1.79 -4.10 -17.43
C LYS A 159 -2.66 -3.88 -18.66
N HIS A 160 -3.88 -4.42 -18.68
CA HIS A 160 -4.83 -4.16 -19.77
C HIS A 160 -5.21 -2.67 -19.84
N ILE A 161 -5.37 -2.00 -18.70
CA ILE A 161 -5.64 -0.54 -18.63
C ILE A 161 -4.50 0.25 -19.26
N LEU A 162 -3.26 -0.02 -18.85
CA LEU A 162 -2.07 0.73 -19.28
C LEU A 162 -1.69 0.47 -20.75
N SER A 163 -1.84 -0.78 -21.20
CA SER A 163 -1.59 -1.16 -22.60
C SER A 163 -2.77 -0.87 -23.54
N TYR A 164 -3.92 -0.49 -22.97
CA TYR A 164 -5.20 -0.40 -23.66
C TYR A 164 -5.53 -1.66 -24.47
N ASP A 165 -5.46 -2.84 -23.83
CA ASP A 165 -6.03 -4.05 -24.39
C ASP A 165 -7.56 -3.98 -24.32
N ARG A 166 -8.16 -3.40 -25.35
CA ARG A 166 -9.60 -3.15 -25.42
C ARG A 166 -10.43 -4.42 -25.22
N ASN A 167 -10.02 -5.55 -25.80
CA ASN A 167 -10.80 -6.78 -25.74
C ASN A 167 -10.83 -7.32 -24.32
N SER A 168 -9.67 -7.33 -23.66
CA SER A 168 -9.57 -7.76 -22.26
C SER A 168 -10.30 -6.79 -21.33
N LEU A 169 -10.17 -5.47 -21.53
CA LEU A 169 -10.86 -4.46 -20.73
C LEU A 169 -12.39 -4.54 -20.81
N LEU A 170 -12.95 -4.88 -21.97
CA LEU A 170 -14.39 -5.06 -22.14
C LEU A 170 -14.94 -6.22 -21.32
N VAL A 171 -14.12 -7.25 -21.09
CA VAL A 171 -14.45 -8.38 -20.21
C VAL A 171 -14.22 -7.98 -18.76
N ASP A 172 -13.06 -7.41 -18.45
CA ASP A 172 -12.64 -7.08 -17.09
C ASP A 172 -13.61 -6.10 -16.40
N LYS A 173 -14.12 -5.11 -17.11
CA LYS A 173 -15.04 -4.09 -16.55
C LYS A 173 -16.30 -4.67 -15.91
N GLU A 174 -16.69 -5.91 -16.25
CA GLU A 174 -17.84 -6.60 -15.66
C GLU A 174 -17.52 -7.28 -14.32
N PHE A 175 -16.24 -7.54 -14.03
CA PHE A 175 -15.80 -8.27 -12.84
C PHE A 175 -14.99 -7.43 -11.85
N VAL A 176 -14.54 -6.24 -12.25
CA VAL A 176 -13.82 -5.31 -11.37
C VAL A 176 -14.77 -4.76 -10.29
N GLN A 177 -14.43 -5.04 -9.03
CA GLN A 177 -15.15 -4.51 -7.87
C GLN A 177 -14.51 -3.23 -7.32
N ASP A 178 -13.21 -3.07 -7.55
CA ASP A 178 -12.47 -1.90 -7.09
C ASP A 178 -12.86 -0.68 -7.92
N LYS A 179 -13.43 0.31 -7.25
CA LYS A 179 -13.98 1.51 -7.89
C LYS A 179 -12.89 2.33 -8.57
N GLU A 180 -11.69 2.37 -8.00
CA GLU A 180 -10.59 3.14 -8.55
C GLU A 180 -10.02 2.49 -9.81
N GLN A 181 -9.80 1.17 -9.80
CA GLN A 181 -9.44 0.40 -10.99
C GLN A 181 -10.48 0.56 -12.11
N LEU A 182 -11.77 0.51 -11.76
CA LEU A 182 -12.84 0.72 -12.74
C LEU A 182 -12.86 2.16 -13.28
N ALA A 183 -12.56 3.15 -12.44
CA ALA A 183 -12.41 4.55 -12.88
C ALA A 183 -11.25 4.72 -13.87
N ARG A 184 -10.09 4.10 -13.58
CA ARG A 184 -8.91 4.09 -14.47
C ARG A 184 -9.22 3.40 -15.80
N ALA A 185 -9.97 2.30 -15.79
CA ALA A 185 -10.45 1.66 -17.03
C ALA A 185 -11.34 2.62 -17.84
N GLY A 186 -12.29 3.31 -17.18
CA GLY A 186 -13.13 4.33 -17.83
C GLY A 186 -12.31 5.46 -18.47
N GLN A 187 -11.27 5.94 -17.78
CA GLN A 187 -10.34 6.92 -18.32
C GLN A 187 -9.54 6.38 -19.52
N ALA A 188 -9.13 5.11 -19.48
CA ALA A 188 -8.41 4.48 -20.59
C ALA A 188 -9.29 4.37 -21.85
N PHE A 189 -10.57 4.00 -21.73
CA PHE A 189 -11.53 4.04 -22.83
C PHE A 189 -11.68 5.45 -23.39
N LEU A 190 -11.84 6.44 -22.51
CA LEU A 190 -12.00 7.84 -22.91
C LEU A 190 -10.78 8.38 -23.67
N LYS A 191 -9.56 8.09 -23.18
CA LYS A 191 -8.29 8.50 -23.81
C LYS A 191 -8.13 7.92 -25.22
N ASN A 192 -8.75 6.78 -25.49
CA ASN A 192 -8.74 6.12 -26.79
C ASN A 192 -10.04 6.34 -27.58
N HIS A 193 -10.76 7.42 -27.27
CA HIS A 193 -11.97 7.88 -27.98
C HIS A 193 -13.20 6.95 -27.87
N ASP A 194 -13.19 5.97 -26.98
CA ASP A 194 -14.36 5.13 -26.69
C ASP A 194 -15.25 5.76 -25.60
N ILE A 195 -15.90 6.86 -25.98
CA ILE A 195 -16.77 7.64 -25.08
C ILE A 195 -17.97 6.79 -24.59
N ALA A 196 -18.49 5.90 -25.44
CA ALA A 196 -19.64 5.07 -25.13
C ALA A 196 -19.35 4.11 -23.98
N THR A 197 -18.22 3.39 -24.03
CA THR A 197 -17.84 2.48 -22.94
C THR A 197 -17.46 3.25 -21.67
N ALA A 198 -16.80 4.41 -21.78
CA ALA A 198 -16.52 5.26 -20.63
C ALA A 198 -17.82 5.71 -19.91
N LYS A 199 -18.87 6.05 -20.68
CA LYS A 199 -20.22 6.34 -20.14
C LYS A 199 -20.84 5.16 -19.41
N GLU A 200 -20.80 3.98 -20.02
CA GLU A 200 -21.34 2.75 -19.43
C GLU A 200 -20.69 2.47 -18.07
N ILE A 201 -19.36 2.60 -18.00
CA ILE A 201 -18.61 2.47 -16.75
C ILE A 201 -19.06 3.53 -15.74
N ASN A 202 -19.19 4.79 -16.15
CA ASN A 202 -19.58 5.85 -15.25
C ASN A 202 -21.03 5.74 -14.74
N LEU A 203 -21.94 5.12 -15.48
CA LEU A 203 -23.29 4.81 -15.00
C LEU A 203 -23.27 3.83 -13.82
N LYS A 204 -22.33 2.88 -13.82
CA LYS A 204 -22.12 1.95 -12.69
C LYS A 204 -21.42 2.64 -11.51
N LEU A 205 -20.45 3.51 -11.82
CA LEU A 205 -19.53 4.09 -10.83
C LEU A 205 -20.05 5.36 -10.15
N ASN A 206 -20.84 6.18 -10.88
CA ASN A 206 -21.24 7.54 -10.50
C ASN A 206 -20.04 8.40 -10.06
N ASN A 207 -18.98 8.44 -10.87
CA ASN A 207 -17.76 9.18 -10.58
C ASN A 207 -17.77 10.56 -11.25
N GLU A 208 -17.85 11.63 -10.45
CA GLU A 208 -17.92 13.00 -10.99
C GLU A 208 -16.69 13.40 -11.83
N PRO A 209 -15.44 13.08 -11.46
CA PRO A 209 -14.29 13.35 -12.33
C PRO A 209 -14.39 12.70 -13.71
N LEU A 210 -14.77 11.42 -13.79
CA LEU A 210 -14.96 10.71 -15.06
C LEU A 210 -16.13 11.29 -15.85
N LYS A 211 -17.24 11.63 -15.18
CA LYS A 211 -18.40 12.28 -15.79
C LYS A 211 -18.04 13.60 -16.47
N GLN A 212 -17.26 14.44 -15.79
CA GLN A 212 -16.80 15.71 -16.34
C GLN A 212 -15.91 15.47 -17.56
N ALA A 213 -14.93 14.56 -17.46
CA ALA A 213 -14.05 14.24 -18.56
C ALA A 213 -14.81 13.71 -19.80
N ILE A 214 -15.85 12.91 -19.59
CA ILE A 214 -16.75 12.45 -20.66
C ILE A 214 -17.44 13.65 -21.32
N GLN A 215 -18.03 14.55 -20.54
CA GLN A 215 -18.73 15.72 -21.08
C GLN A 215 -17.79 16.62 -21.90
N ASP A 216 -16.57 16.83 -21.43
CA ASP A 216 -15.56 17.63 -22.13
C ASP A 216 -15.16 16.99 -23.47
N ALA A 217 -15.02 15.66 -23.50
CA ALA A 217 -14.73 14.92 -24.74
C ALA A 217 -15.88 15.01 -25.75
N GLU A 218 -17.13 14.95 -25.30
CA GLU A 218 -18.31 15.08 -26.17
C GLU A 218 -18.44 16.47 -26.77
N ASN A 219 -18.24 17.51 -25.95
CA ASN A 219 -18.25 18.90 -26.41
C ASN A 219 -17.16 19.13 -27.46
N SER A 220 -15.98 18.56 -27.24
CA SER A 220 -14.85 18.65 -28.17
C SER A 220 -15.16 17.97 -29.50
N LEU A 221 -15.77 16.78 -29.47
CA LEU A 221 -16.19 16.05 -30.68
C LEU A 221 -17.27 16.80 -31.48
N ALA A 222 -18.23 17.42 -30.77
CA ALA A 222 -19.27 18.24 -31.39
C ALA A 222 -18.68 19.47 -32.09
N ALA A 223 -17.73 20.15 -31.45
CA ALA A 223 -17.04 21.31 -32.02
C ALA A 223 -16.26 20.95 -33.29
N ILE A 224 -15.52 19.81 -33.29
CA ILE A 224 -14.80 19.31 -34.47
C ILE A 224 -15.78 19.01 -35.62
N THR A 225 -16.91 18.37 -35.30
CA THR A 225 -17.93 18.02 -36.29
C THR A 225 -18.57 19.26 -36.92
N LEU A 226 -18.80 20.31 -36.12
CA LEU A 226 -19.32 21.60 -36.61
C LEU A 226 -18.29 22.32 -37.50
N ALA A 227 -17.02 22.34 -37.09
CA ALA A 227 -15.94 22.96 -37.86
C ALA A 227 -15.72 22.28 -39.22
N ALA A 228 -15.78 20.94 -39.26
CA ALA A 228 -15.66 20.16 -40.49
C ALA A 228 -16.81 20.41 -41.47
N LYS A 229 -18.01 20.74 -40.98
CA LYS A 229 -19.16 21.13 -41.82
C LYS A 229 -19.08 22.57 -42.33
N ALA A 230 -18.33 23.44 -41.67
CA ALA A 230 -18.22 24.85 -41.98
C ALA A 230 -17.06 25.21 -42.93
N THR A 231 -16.22 24.24 -43.29
CA THR A 231 -15.12 24.42 -44.26
C THR A 231 -15.61 24.03 -45.66
N PRO A 232 -15.87 24.99 -46.57
CA PRO A 232 -16.25 24.66 -47.94
C PRO A 232 -15.05 24.08 -48.70
N SER A 233 -15.29 22.99 -49.42
CA SER A 233 -14.37 22.34 -50.36
C SER A 233 -14.00 23.23 -51.53
#